data_AF-A0A850SPW4-F1
#
_entry.id   AF-A0A850SPW4-F1
#
_cell.length_a   1.000
_cell.length_b   1.000
_cell.length_c   1.000
_cell.angle_alpha   90.00
_cell.angle_beta   90.00
_cell.angle_gamma   90.00
#
_symmetry.space_group_name_H-M   'P 1'
#
loop_
_entity.id
_entity.type
_entity.pdbx_description
1 polymer ?
#
loop_
_entity_poly.entity_id
_entity_poly.type
_entity_poly.pdbx_seq_one_letter_code
_entity_poly.pdbx_strand_id
1 'polypeptide(L)'
;MDDSRIWAHEFVKQVSKRNVDYLLGLFDDEATVYEPFSATGTVSGRVELESFLKVFCKYTSAVVDMKSVRVSTMGGVPYSATAAVTLGKGARSKLVFEFNLAKSPPSQGNDNLRVKKLKISL
;
A
#
# COMPACT_ATOMS: atom_id res chain seq x y z
N MET A 1 19.93 -6.00 -2.91
CA MET A 1 18.62 -5.75 -3.54
C MET A 1 17.81 -5.01 -2.48
N ASP A 2 17.34 -3.78 -2.72
CA ASP A 2 16.68 -2.97 -1.67
C ASP A 2 15.40 -3.65 -1.18
N ASP A 3 15.34 -4.01 0.11
CA ASP A 3 14.21 -4.71 0.75
C ASP A 3 12.87 -3.99 0.55
N SER A 4 12.88 -2.68 0.39
CA SER A 4 11.69 -1.86 0.17
C SER A 4 11.16 -1.87 -1.26
N ARG A 5 12.00 -2.21 -2.26
CA ARG A 5 11.47 -2.56 -3.59
C ARG A 5 10.73 -3.89 -3.54
N ILE A 6 11.31 -4.88 -2.86
CA ILE A 6 10.67 -6.19 -2.64
C ILE A 6 9.33 -6.01 -1.93
N TRP A 7 9.30 -5.18 -0.89
CA TRP A 7 8.08 -4.85 -0.15
C TRP A 7 6.98 -4.24 -1.04
N ALA A 8 7.30 -3.23 -1.87
CA ALA A 8 6.31 -2.60 -2.74
C ALA A 8 5.79 -3.56 -3.83
N HIS A 9 6.65 -4.41 -4.38
CA HIS A 9 6.25 -5.49 -5.29
C HIS A 9 5.30 -6.47 -4.61
N GLU A 10 5.63 -6.90 -3.38
CA GLU A 10 4.80 -7.84 -2.63
C GLU A 10 3.43 -7.22 -2.28
N PHE A 11 3.38 -5.94 -1.89
CA PHE A 11 2.11 -5.23 -1.69
C PHE A 11 1.21 -5.32 -2.93
N VAL A 12 1.72 -4.92 -4.10
CA VAL A 12 0.95 -4.91 -5.36
C VAL A 12 0.51 -6.32 -5.79
N LYS A 13 1.37 -7.31 -5.59
CA LYS A 13 1.04 -8.72 -5.83
C LYS A 13 -0.08 -9.20 -4.92
N GLN A 14 -0.10 -8.80 -3.65
CA GLN A 14 -1.12 -9.19 -2.68
C GLN A 14 -2.45 -8.48 -2.93
N VAL A 15 -2.43 -7.23 -3.40
CA VAL A 15 -3.62 -6.55 -3.97
C VAL A 15 -4.20 -7.37 -5.13
N SER A 16 -3.35 -7.82 -6.05
CA SER A 16 -3.78 -8.62 -7.21
C SER A 16 -4.38 -9.98 -6.80
N LYS A 17 -3.82 -10.60 -5.75
CA LYS A 17 -4.33 -11.84 -5.14
C LYS A 17 -5.56 -11.65 -4.26
N ARG A 18 -5.98 -10.40 -4.00
CA ARG A 18 -7.07 -10.04 -3.09
C ARG A 18 -6.86 -10.56 -1.66
N ASN A 19 -5.61 -10.63 -1.21
CA ASN A 19 -5.27 -11.13 0.12
C ASN A 19 -5.41 -10.00 1.16
N VAL A 20 -6.65 -9.72 1.55
CA VAL A 20 -6.98 -8.60 2.44
C VAL A 20 -6.29 -8.75 3.80
N ASP A 21 -6.26 -9.95 4.38
CA ASP A 21 -5.67 -10.16 5.71
C ASP A 21 -4.17 -9.85 5.73
N TYR A 22 -3.44 -10.30 4.69
CA TYR A 22 -2.03 -9.96 4.54
C TYR A 22 -1.84 -8.45 4.38
N LEU A 23 -2.61 -7.81 3.50
CA LEU A 23 -2.51 -6.38 3.25
C LEU A 23 -2.80 -5.57 4.51
N LEU A 24 -3.86 -5.90 5.25
CA LEU A 24 -4.22 -5.27 6.51
C LEU A 24 -3.09 -5.43 7.53
N GLY A 25 -2.44 -6.60 7.55
CA GLY A 25 -1.25 -6.87 8.34
C GLY A 25 -0.01 -6.03 8.00
N LEU A 26 0.00 -5.27 6.90
CA LEU A 26 1.09 -4.33 6.58
C LEU A 26 0.87 -2.94 7.17
N PHE A 27 -0.37 -2.59 7.52
CA PHE A 27 -0.69 -1.30 8.09
C PHE A 27 -0.46 -1.29 9.60
N ASP A 28 -0.11 -0.11 10.10
CA ASP A 28 -0.17 0.19 11.52
C ASP A 28 -1.64 0.36 11.95
N ASP A 29 -1.95 0.17 13.24
CA ASP A 29 -3.33 0.26 13.74
C ASP A 29 -3.93 1.67 13.59
N GLU A 30 -3.09 2.70 13.61
CA GLU A 30 -3.47 4.10 13.39
C GLU A 30 -3.22 4.58 11.96
N ALA A 31 -3.01 3.66 11.02
CA ALA A 31 -2.67 4.05 9.65
C ALA A 31 -3.80 4.83 8.97
N THR A 32 -3.41 5.75 8.10
CA THR A 32 -4.34 6.56 7.31
C THR A 32 -4.11 6.35 5.81
N VAL A 33 -5.18 6.10 5.07
CA VAL A 33 -5.16 6.01 3.60
C VAL A 33 -5.87 7.24 3.04
N TYR A 34 -5.20 7.95 2.13
CA TYR A 34 -5.77 9.02 1.31
C TYR A 34 -6.05 8.45 -0.07
N GLU A 35 -7.29 8.48 -0.50
CA GLU A 35 -7.72 7.80 -1.73
C GLU A 35 -8.73 8.65 -2.51
N PRO A 36 -8.72 8.57 -3.86
CA PRO A 36 -9.48 9.48 -4.71
C PRO A 36 -10.93 9.02 -5.00
N PHE A 37 -11.38 7.91 -4.40
CA PHE A 37 -12.62 7.23 -4.75
C PHE A 37 -13.78 7.49 -3.78
N SER A 38 -13.54 7.94 -2.54
CA SER A 38 -14.61 8.32 -1.59
C SER A 38 -14.79 9.84 -1.43
N ALA A 39 -15.95 10.23 -0.88
CA ALA A 39 -16.32 11.62 -0.62
C ALA A 39 -15.50 12.30 0.50
N THR A 40 -15.01 11.54 1.48
CA THR A 40 -14.11 12.06 2.53
C THR A 40 -12.65 12.08 2.08
N GLY A 41 -12.30 11.27 1.07
CA GLY A 41 -10.96 11.12 0.53
C GLY A 41 -9.94 10.54 1.52
N THR A 42 -10.39 10.10 2.70
CA THR A 42 -9.55 9.61 3.80
C THR A 42 -10.22 8.43 4.50
N VAL A 43 -9.45 7.38 4.74
CA VAL A 43 -9.81 6.17 5.47
C VAL A 43 -8.82 5.99 6.62
N SER A 44 -9.32 5.85 7.84
CA SER A 44 -8.50 5.65 9.05
C SER A 44 -9.22 4.70 10.00
N GLY A 45 -8.45 3.93 10.76
CA GLY A 45 -9.00 2.90 11.64
C GLY A 45 -9.08 1.53 10.96
N ARG A 46 -8.86 0.48 11.75
CA ARG A 46 -8.65 -0.87 11.22
C ARG A 46 -9.86 -1.44 10.47
N VAL A 47 -11.08 -1.17 10.95
CA VAL A 47 -12.34 -1.68 10.36
C VAL A 47 -12.62 -1.02 9.01
N GLU A 48 -12.42 0.28 8.94
CA GLU A 48 -12.58 1.09 7.75
C GLU A 48 -11.52 0.74 6.71
N LEU A 49 -10.26 0.53 7.14
CA LEU A 49 -9.17 0.05 6.29
C LEU A 49 -9.46 -1.32 5.70
N GLU A 50 -9.96 -2.27 6.49
CA GLU A 50 -10.33 -3.60 6.00
C GLU A 50 -11.43 -3.50 4.94
N SER A 51 -12.46 -2.68 5.21
CA SER A 51 -13.56 -2.44 4.27
C SER A 51 -13.08 -1.80 2.97
N PHE A 52 -12.21 -0.80 3.08
CA PHE A 52 -11.54 -0.18 1.94
C PHE A 52 -10.74 -1.21 1.14
N LEU A 53 -9.90 -2.03 1.78
CA LEU A 53 -9.07 -3.02 1.10
C LEU A 53 -9.90 -4.08 0.36
N LYS A 54 -11.04 -4.51 0.92
CA LYS A 54 -11.98 -5.43 0.23
C LYS A 54 -12.51 -4.82 -1.07
N VAL A 55 -12.96 -3.56 -1.01
CA VAL A 55 -13.46 -2.81 -2.17
C VAL A 55 -12.32 -2.59 -3.17
N PHE A 56 -11.21 -2.04 -2.71
CA PHE A 56 -10.03 -1.74 -3.52
C PHE A 56 -9.53 -2.98 -4.27
N CYS A 57 -9.31 -4.11 -3.60
CA CYS A 57 -8.85 -5.34 -4.24
C CYS A 57 -9.86 -5.92 -5.24
N LYS A 58 -11.17 -5.72 -5.00
CA LYS A 58 -12.22 -6.13 -5.95
C LYS A 58 -12.12 -5.35 -7.26
N TYR A 59 -11.86 -4.05 -7.20
CA TYR A 59 -11.77 -3.17 -8.38
C TYR A 59 -10.38 -3.14 -9.03
N THR A 60 -9.32 -3.49 -8.29
CA THR A 60 -7.93 -3.47 -8.76
C THR A 60 -7.37 -4.85 -9.12
N SER A 61 -8.21 -5.87 -9.22
CA SER A 61 -7.83 -7.29 -9.37
C SER A 61 -7.15 -7.69 -10.68
N ALA A 62 -6.65 -6.73 -11.44
CA ALA A 62 -5.90 -6.99 -12.65
C ALA A 62 -4.80 -5.95 -12.78
N VAL A 63 -3.80 -6.01 -11.89
CA VAL A 63 -2.56 -5.28 -12.13
C VAL A 63 -1.92 -5.88 -13.38
N VAL A 64 -1.80 -5.06 -14.43
CA VAL A 64 -1.25 -5.46 -15.73
C VAL A 64 0.25 -5.19 -15.79
N ASP A 65 0.71 -4.14 -15.11
CA ASP A 65 2.10 -3.73 -15.14
C ASP A 65 2.46 -2.90 -13.89
N MET A 66 3.71 -2.97 -13.45
CA MET A 66 4.28 -2.04 -12.46
C MET A 66 5.58 -1.47 -13.01
N LYS A 67 5.54 -0.20 -13.43
CA LYS A 67 6.62 0.41 -14.22
C LYS A 67 7.80 0.93 -13.41
N SER A 68 7.57 1.34 -12.17
CA SER A 68 8.63 1.92 -11.34
C SER A 68 8.31 1.88 -9.87
N VAL A 69 9.27 1.41 -9.07
CA VAL A 69 9.30 1.60 -7.62
C VAL A 69 10.48 2.50 -7.28
N ARG A 70 10.20 3.69 -6.76
CA ARG A 70 11.19 4.56 -6.15
C ARG A 70 11.08 4.40 -4.64
N VAL A 71 12.21 4.29 -3.97
CA VAL A 71 12.28 4.17 -2.52
C VAL A 71 13.17 5.29 -2.01
N SER A 72 12.79 5.92 -0.93
CA SER A 72 13.70 6.78 -0.17
C SER A 72 13.97 6.17 1.20
N THR A 73 15.24 6.20 1.59
CA THR A 73 15.73 5.70 2.88
C THR A 73 16.22 6.87 3.74
N MET A 74 16.05 6.75 5.05
CA MET A 74 16.54 7.68 6.06
C MET A 74 17.24 6.86 7.13
N GLY A 75 18.53 7.11 7.35
CA GLY A 75 19.35 6.30 8.27
C GLY A 75 19.41 4.81 7.89
N GLY A 76 19.35 4.48 6.59
CA GLY A 76 19.34 3.10 6.09
C GLY A 76 17.98 2.38 6.18
N VAL A 77 16.95 3.04 6.71
CA VAL A 77 15.60 2.48 6.83
C VAL A 77 14.71 3.07 5.74
N PRO A 78 13.92 2.26 5.01
CA PRO A 78 12.94 2.77 4.06
C PRO A 78 11.88 3.59 4.79
N TYR A 79 11.73 4.87 4.43
CA TYR A 79 10.72 5.76 5.01
C TYR A 79 9.65 6.15 4.00
N SER A 80 9.95 6.05 2.70
CA SER A 80 8.95 6.21 1.65
C SER A 80 9.17 5.27 0.48
N ALA A 81 8.05 4.90 -0.17
CA ALA A 81 8.06 4.20 -1.43
C ALA A 81 7.00 4.79 -2.36
N THR A 82 7.32 4.91 -3.65
CA THR A 82 6.39 5.32 -4.69
C THR A 82 6.31 4.23 -5.75
N ALA A 83 5.13 3.66 -5.96
CA ALA A 83 4.90 2.62 -6.96
C ALA A 83 3.88 3.09 -8.00
N ALA A 84 4.26 3.04 -9.28
CA ALA A 84 3.36 3.33 -10.39
C ALA A 84 2.86 2.02 -11.01
N VAL A 85 1.57 1.73 -10.83
CA VAL A 85 0.92 0.52 -11.35
C VAL A 85 -0.05 0.86 -12.46
N THR A 86 -0.21 -0.07 -13.41
CA THR A 86 -1.27 -0.04 -14.41
C THR A 86 -2.27 -1.13 -14.08
N LEU A 87 -3.53 -0.75 -13.92
CA LEU A 87 -4.64 -1.69 -13.73
C LEU A 87 -5.32 -1.98 -15.08
N GLY A 88 -5.92 -3.16 -15.22
CA GLY A 88 -6.59 -3.57 -16.45
C GLY A 88 -7.69 -4.60 -16.28
N LYS A 89 -8.92 -4.11 -16.20
CA LYS A 89 -10.03 -4.59 -17.03
C LYS A 89 -10.86 -3.38 -17.42
N GLY A 90 -10.91 -3.03 -18.71
CA GLY A 90 -11.50 -1.79 -19.22
C GLY A 90 -10.45 -0.74 -19.58
N ALA A 91 -10.74 0.55 -19.34
CA ALA A 91 -9.77 1.62 -19.54
C ALA A 91 -8.55 1.42 -18.63
N ARG A 92 -7.34 1.43 -19.20
CA ARG A 92 -6.11 1.32 -18.42
C ARG A 92 -5.97 2.56 -17.53
N SER A 93 -5.98 2.36 -16.23
CA SER A 93 -5.73 3.42 -15.25
C SER A 93 -4.34 3.25 -14.66
N LYS A 94 -3.61 4.36 -14.59
CA LYS A 94 -2.38 4.43 -13.80
C LYS A 94 -2.78 4.77 -12.37
N LEU A 95 -2.19 4.08 -11.39
CA LEU A 95 -2.24 4.51 -10.00
C LEU A 95 -0.81 4.74 -9.52
N VAL A 96 -0.65 5.76 -8.70
CA VAL A 96 0.57 6.03 -7.95
C VAL A 96 0.25 5.79 -6.48
N PHE A 97 1.00 4.89 -5.86
CA PHE A 97 0.97 4.66 -4.41
C PHE A 97 2.16 5.36 -3.78
N GLU A 98 1.91 6.22 -2.81
CA GLU A 98 2.94 6.86 -1.98
C GLU A 98 2.81 6.34 -0.55
N PHE A 99 3.77 5.53 -0.12
CA PHE A 99 3.81 4.94 1.22
C PHE A 99 4.69 5.79 2.12
N ASN A 100 4.24 6.04 3.35
CA ASN A 100 5.06 6.47 4.46
C ASN A 100 5.21 5.28 5.42
N LEU A 101 6.46 4.89 5.65
CA LEU A 101 6.81 3.67 6.38
C LEU A 101 7.45 4.05 7.71
N ALA A 102 7.10 3.29 8.76
CA ALA A 102 7.76 3.36 10.06
C ALA A 102 8.07 1.95 10.56
N LYS A 103 9.14 1.82 11.35
CA LYS A 103 9.35 0.59 12.12
C LYS A 103 8.28 0.50 13.20
N SER A 104 7.66 -0.67 13.37
CA SER A 104 6.85 -0.94 14.55
C SER A 104 7.70 -0.79 15.81
N PRO A 105 7.11 -0.31 16.94
CA PRO A 105 7.77 -0.41 18.23
C PRO A 105 8.10 -1.88 18.56
N PRO A 106 9.23 -2.14 19.26
CA PRO A 106 9.72 -3.50 19.52
C PRO A 106 8.75 -4.39 20.33
N SER A 107 7.70 -3.81 20.96
CA SER A 107 6.68 -4.55 21.71
C SER A 107 5.74 -5.40 20.86
N GLN A 108 5.76 -5.27 19.53
CA GLN A 108 4.93 -6.10 18.62
C GLN A 108 5.70 -7.25 17.92
N GLY A 109 6.92 -7.57 18.37
CA GLY A 109 7.61 -8.83 18.03
C GLY A 109 8.03 -9.00 16.56
N ASN A 110 7.98 -7.95 15.75
CA ASN A 110 8.47 -7.97 14.38
C ASN A 110 9.07 -6.61 14.03
N ASP A 111 10.36 -6.58 13.70
CA ASP A 111 11.12 -5.44 13.15
C ASP A 111 10.64 -5.04 11.72
N ASN A 112 9.39 -5.32 11.41
CA ASN A 112 8.81 -5.14 10.08
C ASN A 112 8.36 -3.70 9.89
N LEU A 113 8.63 -3.17 8.69
CA LEU A 113 8.12 -1.88 8.23
C LEU A 113 6.59 -1.94 8.14
N ARG A 114 5.92 -0.98 8.78
CA ARG A 114 4.48 -0.77 8.69
C ARG A 114 4.17 0.47 7.89
N VAL A 115 3.03 0.45 7.21
CA VAL A 115 2.46 1.62 6.56
C VAL A 115 1.78 2.49 7.61
N LYS A 116 2.29 3.70 7.82
CA LYS A 116 1.61 4.73 8.63
C LYS A 116 0.67 5.57 7.78
N LYS A 117 1.09 5.87 6.54
CA LYS A 117 0.26 6.59 5.57
C LYS A 117 0.38 5.97 4.19
N LEU A 118 -0.73 5.87 3.49
CA LEU A 118 -0.78 5.54 2.07
C LEU A 118 -1.54 6.63 1.35
N LYS A 119 -0.96 7.21 0.31
CA LYS A 119 -1.70 8.07 -0.61
C LYS A 119 -1.80 7.40 -1.98
N ILE A 120 -3.00 7.42 -2.54
CA ILE A 120 -3.32 6.87 -3.85
C ILE A 120 -3.72 8.03 -4.77
N SER A 121 -3.13 8.10 -5.95
CA SER A 121 -3.51 9.08 -6.98
C SER A 121 -3.53 8.45 -8.37
N LEU A 122 -4.24 9.07 -9.31
CA LEU A 122 -4.31 8.68 -10.73
C LEU A 122 -3.11 9.22 -11.53
#